data_AF-A0A182J8Q5-F1
#
_entry.id   AF-A0A182J8Q5-F1
#
_cell.length_a   1.000
_cell.length_b   1.000
_cell.length_c   1.000
_cell.angle_alpha   90.00
_cell.angle_beta   90.00
_cell.angle_gamma   90.00
#
_symmetry.space_group_name_H-M   'P 1'
#
loop_
_entity.id
_entity.type
_entity.pdbx_description
1 polymer ?
#
loop_
_entity_poly.entity_id
_entity_poly.type
_entity_poly.pdbx_seq_one_letter_code
_entity_poly.pdbx_strand_id
1 'polypeptide(L)'
;MLAFRLACMLETGAREDQITAFNQPEPVPADRELQCYMYCMFRAYNATKPNGDVDVIDVYHAIPKQYNSVALKAIARCQPNIGGEDPCERAYAHHKCWKEIVPDTPQMGLT
;
A
#
# COMPACT_ATOMS: atom_id res chain seq x y z
N MET A 1 -6.08 -2.49 -13.47
CA MET A 1 -5.61 -2.78 -12.09
C MET A 1 -5.43 -4.29 -11.87
N LEU A 2 -6.38 -5.15 -12.27
CA LEU A 2 -6.27 -6.62 -12.19
C LEU A 2 -4.94 -7.23 -12.71
N ALA A 3 -4.34 -6.65 -13.75
CA ALA A 3 -3.07 -7.11 -14.30
C ALA A 3 -1.89 -6.95 -13.33
N PHE A 4 -1.81 -5.82 -12.61
CA PHE A 4 -0.75 -5.58 -11.62
C PHE A 4 -0.92 -6.46 -10.40
N ARG A 5 -2.18 -6.64 -9.98
CA ARG A 5 -2.54 -7.56 -8.90
C ARG A 5 -2.02 -8.97 -9.16
N LEU A 6 -2.34 -9.55 -10.32
CA LEU A 6 -1.88 -10.89 -10.69
C LEU A 6 -0.34 -10.95 -10.80
N ALA A 7 0.28 -9.95 -11.40
CA ALA A 7 1.74 -9.88 -11.53
C ALA A 7 2.43 -9.86 -10.16
N CYS A 8 1.95 -9.04 -9.23
CA CYS A 8 2.53 -8.93 -7.89
C CYS A 8 2.27 -10.19 -7.04
N MET A 9 1.11 -10.84 -7.17
CA MET A 9 0.88 -12.15 -6.52
C MET A 9 1.88 -13.20 -7.03
N LEU A 10 2.12 -13.24 -8.34
CA LEU A 10 3.08 -14.17 -8.94
C LEU A 10 4.53 -13.85 -8.53
N GLU A 11 4.89 -12.58 -8.42
CA GLU A 11 6.25 -12.15 -8.05
C GLU A 11 6.56 -12.48 -6.58
N THR A 12 5.61 -12.22 -5.68
CA THR A 12 5.89 -12.26 -4.23
C THR A 12 5.40 -13.51 -3.53
N GLY A 13 4.59 -14.34 -4.20
CA GLY A 13 3.93 -15.49 -3.59
C GLY A 13 2.76 -15.13 -2.68
N ALA A 14 2.33 -13.86 -2.67
CA ALA A 14 1.15 -13.46 -1.92
C ALA A 14 -0.11 -14.14 -2.45
N ARG A 15 -0.92 -14.62 -1.52
CA ARG A 15 -2.15 -15.34 -1.78
C ARG A 15 -3.37 -14.42 -1.66
N GLU A 16 -4.43 -14.85 -2.32
CA GLU A 16 -5.71 -14.15 -2.36
C GLU A 16 -6.30 -13.91 -0.96
N ASP A 17 -6.15 -14.89 -0.05
CA ASP A 17 -6.65 -14.82 1.33
C ASP A 17 -5.91 -13.79 2.16
N GLN A 18 -4.59 -13.63 1.98
CA GLN A 18 -3.78 -12.62 2.66
C GLN A 18 -4.20 -11.20 2.25
N ILE A 19 -4.38 -10.98 0.94
CA ILE A 19 -4.81 -9.71 0.38
C ILE A 19 -6.24 -9.39 0.86
N THR A 20 -7.13 -10.38 0.84
CA THR A 20 -8.52 -10.24 1.30
C THR A 20 -8.60 -9.94 2.79
N ALA A 21 -7.80 -10.62 3.62
CA ALA A 21 -7.75 -10.39 5.06
C ALA A 21 -7.26 -8.97 5.37
N PHE A 22 -6.23 -8.49 4.69
CA PHE A 22 -5.76 -7.11 4.89
C PHE A 22 -6.83 -6.06 4.55
N ASN A 23 -7.72 -6.35 3.61
CA ASN A 23 -8.83 -5.46 3.25
C ASN A 23 -9.97 -5.43 4.29
N GLN A 24 -10.03 -6.37 5.24
CA GLN A 24 -11.03 -6.35 6.32
C GLN A 24 -10.70 -5.27 7.35
N PRO A 25 -11.65 -4.76 8.15
CA PRO A 25 -11.38 -3.70 9.13
C PRO A 25 -10.29 -4.04 10.15
N GLU A 26 -10.15 -5.32 10.50
CA GLU A 26 -9.25 -5.78 11.54
C GLU A 26 -7.77 -5.59 11.17
N PRO A 27 -6.89 -5.29 12.15
CA PRO A 27 -5.46 -5.33 11.94
C PRO A 27 -5.02 -6.76 11.65
N VAL A 28 -4.33 -6.96 10.51
CA VAL A 28 -3.77 -8.27 10.14
C VAL A 28 -2.25 -8.14 10.14
N PRO A 29 -1.51 -8.93 10.94
CA PRO A 29 -0.06 -9.00 10.78
C PRO A 29 0.25 -9.51 9.37
N ALA A 30 1.03 -8.74 8.62
CA ALA A 30 1.46 -9.13 7.28
C ALA A 30 2.76 -9.92 7.36
N ASP A 31 2.72 -11.10 6.79
CA ASP A 31 3.88 -11.90 6.43
C ASP A 31 4.65 -11.29 5.25
N ARG A 32 5.84 -11.83 5.01
CA ARG A 32 6.82 -11.25 4.09
C ARG A 32 6.26 -11.07 2.67
N GLU A 33 5.50 -12.06 2.22
CA GLU A 33 4.89 -12.13 0.90
C GLU A 33 3.89 -10.98 0.70
N LEU A 34 3.05 -10.70 1.71
CA LEU A 34 2.07 -9.63 1.67
C LEU A 34 2.73 -8.24 1.78
N GLN A 35 3.75 -8.10 2.62
CA GLN A 35 4.53 -6.86 2.70
C GLN A 35 5.18 -6.52 1.34
N CYS A 36 5.83 -7.50 0.73
CA CYS A 36 6.45 -7.30 -0.57
C CYS A 36 5.42 -7.16 -1.70
N TYR A 37 4.24 -7.76 -1.58
CA TYR A 37 3.13 -7.53 -2.50
C TYR A 37 2.76 -6.04 -2.54
N MET A 38 2.62 -5.41 -1.36
CA MET A 38 2.33 -3.98 -1.27
C MET A 38 3.42 -3.12 -1.90
N TYR A 39 4.69 -3.47 -1.68
CA TYR A 39 5.80 -2.79 -2.33
C TYR A 39 5.78 -2.97 -3.86
N CYS A 40 5.48 -4.18 -4.34
CA CYS A 40 5.29 -4.44 -5.76
C CYS A 40 4.21 -3.56 -6.37
N MET A 41 3.07 -3.37 -5.68
CA MET A 41 2.00 -2.49 -6.15
C MET A 41 2.48 -1.05 -6.30
N PHE A 42 3.23 -0.49 -5.34
CA PHE A 42 3.82 0.84 -5.51
C PHE A 42 4.74 0.93 -6.72
N ARG A 43 5.61 -0.07 -6.95
CA ARG A 43 6.47 -0.10 -8.14
C ARG A 43 5.67 -0.19 -9.43
N ALA A 44 4.60 -0.99 -9.47
CA ALA A 44 3.75 -1.14 -10.65
C ALA A 44 3.06 0.17 -11.07
N TYR A 45 2.79 1.05 -10.10
CA TYR A 45 2.28 2.42 -10.34
C TYR A 45 3.40 3.48 -10.49
N ASN A 46 4.66 3.07 -10.54
CA ASN A 46 5.82 3.96 -10.54
C ASN A 46 5.85 4.92 -9.34
N ALA A 47 5.28 4.52 -8.20
CA ALA A 47 5.16 5.33 -7.00
C ALA A 47 6.28 5.01 -5.99
N THR A 48 7.49 4.77 -6.49
CA THR A 48 8.69 4.47 -5.69
C THR A 48 9.85 5.33 -6.14
N LYS A 49 10.60 5.86 -5.18
CA LYS A 49 11.83 6.61 -5.38
C LYS A 49 12.98 5.67 -5.78
N PRO A 50 14.09 6.22 -6.33
CA PRO A 50 15.27 5.42 -6.69
C PRO A 50 15.91 4.64 -5.52
N ASN A 51 15.72 5.10 -4.28
CA ASN A 51 16.21 4.43 -3.07
C ASN A 51 15.27 3.32 -2.56
N GLY A 52 14.16 3.06 -3.27
CA GLY A 52 13.16 2.06 -2.91
C GLY A 52 12.10 2.54 -1.91
N ASP A 53 12.13 3.81 -1.49
CA ASP A 53 11.06 4.35 -0.65
C ASP A 53 9.82 4.69 -1.47
N VAL A 54 8.65 4.67 -0.83
CA VAL A 54 7.39 5.08 -1.48
C VAL A 54 7.45 6.58 -1.79
N ASP A 55 7.13 6.94 -3.03
CA ASP A 55 6.92 8.33 -3.42
C ASP A 55 5.46 8.72 -3.18
N VAL A 56 5.19 9.32 -2.02
CA VAL A 56 3.84 9.72 -1.63
C VAL A 56 3.22 10.80 -2.53
N ILE A 57 4.03 11.54 -3.29
CA ILE A 57 3.52 12.50 -4.28
C ILE A 57 2.94 11.73 -5.47
N ASP A 58 3.66 10.71 -5.96
CA ASP A 58 3.17 9.87 -7.05
C ASP A 58 2.00 8.98 -6.62
N VAL A 59 2.02 8.48 -5.37
CA VAL A 59 0.84 7.81 -4.79
C VAL A 59 -0.37 8.74 -4.81
N TYR A 60 -0.21 9.99 -4.38
CA TYR A 60 -1.29 10.97 -4.39
C TYR A 60 -1.84 11.21 -5.80
N HIS A 61 -0.99 11.25 -6.82
CA HIS A 61 -1.42 11.40 -8.21
C HIS A 61 -2.10 10.15 -8.79
N ALA A 62 -1.76 8.95 -8.29
CA ALA A 62 -2.40 7.70 -8.66
C ALA A 62 -3.81 7.54 -8.05
N ILE A 63 -4.13 8.29 -6.99
CA ILE A 63 -5.42 8.24 -6.30
C ILE A 63 -6.50 9.02 -7.09
N PRO A 64 -7.73 8.48 -7.24
CA PRO A 64 -8.83 9.21 -7.85
C PRO A 64 -9.13 10.52 -7.12
N LYS A 65 -9.32 11.61 -7.88
CA LYS A 65 -9.46 12.99 -7.36
C LYS A 65 -10.48 13.15 -6.23
N GLN A 66 -11.55 12.37 -6.23
CA GLN A 66 -12.59 12.39 -5.19
C GLN A 66 -12.06 12.04 -3.80
N TYR A 67 -10.91 11.36 -3.72
CA TYR A 67 -10.26 10.98 -2.47
C TYR A 67 -9.07 11.88 -2.09
N ASN A 68 -8.77 12.94 -2.85
CA ASN A 68 -7.58 13.76 -2.60
C ASN A 68 -7.54 14.37 -1.20
N SER A 69 -8.68 14.88 -0.69
CA SER A 69 -8.72 15.46 0.65
C SER A 69 -8.36 14.43 1.73
N VAL A 70 -8.82 13.18 1.57
CA VAL A 70 -8.53 12.13 2.54
C VAL A 70 -7.11 11.59 2.38
N ALA A 71 -6.61 11.50 1.14
CA ALA A 71 -5.23 11.13 0.85
C ALA A 71 -4.23 12.12 1.48
N LEU A 72 -4.47 13.43 1.36
CA LEU A 72 -3.60 14.45 1.98
C LEU A 72 -3.58 14.33 3.51
N LYS A 73 -4.72 14.06 4.15
CA LYS A 73 -4.78 13.81 5.59
C LYS A 73 -3.99 12.56 5.98
N ALA A 74 -4.12 11.49 5.19
CA ALA A 74 -3.39 10.24 5.42
C ALA A 74 -1.87 10.42 5.28
N ILE A 75 -1.42 11.09 4.22
CA ILE A 75 0.00 11.42 4.00
C ILE A 75 0.54 12.26 5.16
N ALA A 76 -0.15 13.35 5.53
CA ALA A 76 0.32 14.25 6.59
C ALA A 76 0.48 13.56 7.95
N ARG A 77 -0.40 12.61 8.28
CA ARG A 77 -0.38 11.90 9.57
C ARG A 77 0.54 10.69 9.59
N CYS A 78 0.69 9.98 8.47
CA CYS A 78 1.45 8.74 8.41
C CYS A 78 2.91 8.94 8.09
N GLN A 79 3.25 9.84 7.16
CA GLN A 79 4.61 10.00 6.64
C GLN A 79 5.69 10.16 7.74
N PRO A 80 5.47 10.93 8.83
CA PRO A 80 6.49 11.09 9.87
C PRO A 80 6.84 9.81 10.63
N ASN A 81 5.99 8.78 10.58
CA ASN A 81 6.06 7.60 11.42
C ASN A 81 6.30 6.30 10.64
N ILE A 82 6.65 6.39 9.35
CA ILE A 82 6.93 5.21 8.54
C ILE A 82 8.31 4.67 8.90
N GLY A 83 8.34 3.42 9.35
CA GLY A 83 9.55 2.65 9.65
C GLY A 83 9.50 1.27 9.01
N GLY A 84 10.62 0.54 9.11
CA GLY A 84 10.81 -0.78 8.54
C GLY A 84 12.25 -0.95 8.03
N GLU A 85 12.79 -2.14 8.20
CA GLU A 85 14.19 -2.46 7.88
C GLU A 85 14.44 -2.45 6.36
N ASP A 86 13.40 -2.71 5.57
CA ASP A 86 13.48 -2.75 4.11
C ASP A 86 12.23 -2.19 3.41
N PRO A 87 12.26 -2.04 2.07
CA PRO A 87 11.15 -1.47 1.31
C PRO A 87 9.79 -2.18 1.48
N CYS A 88 9.79 -3.51 1.68
CA CYS A 88 8.56 -4.27 1.85
C CYS A 88 7.88 -3.91 3.18
N GLU A 89 8.67 -3.87 4.27
CA GLU A 89 8.16 -3.48 5.58
C GLU A 89 7.65 -2.04 5.59
N ARG A 90 8.38 -1.12 4.97
CA ARG A 90 7.96 0.28 4.85
C ARG A 90 6.67 0.43 4.04
N ALA A 91 6.53 -0.31 2.93
CA ALA A 91 5.31 -0.33 2.13
C ALA A 91 4.10 -0.81 2.94
N TYR A 92 4.27 -1.87 3.74
CA TYR A 92 3.22 -2.32 4.66
C TYR A 92 2.88 -1.30 5.73
N ALA A 93 3.88 -0.63 6.32
CA ALA A 93 3.67 0.41 7.32
C ALA A 93 2.84 1.58 6.77
N HIS A 94 3.06 1.97 5.50
CA HIS A 94 2.22 2.96 4.81
C HIS A 94 0.76 2.52 4.76
N HIS A 95 0.48 1.35 4.18
CA HIS A 95 -0.89 0.87 4.03
C HIS A 95 -1.59 0.66 5.38
N LYS A 96 -0.90 0.13 6.37
CA LYS A 96 -1.43 -0.04 7.73
C LYS A 96 -1.88 1.30 8.32
N CYS A 97 -1.02 2.32 8.26
CA CYS A 97 -1.36 3.64 8.81
C CYS A 97 -2.49 4.33 8.03
N TRP A 98 -2.50 4.24 6.70
CA TRP A 98 -3.58 4.84 5.90
C TRP A 98 -4.94 4.19 6.18
N LYS A 99 -4.99 2.88 6.41
CA LYS A 99 -6.20 2.14 6.78
C LYS A 99 -6.80 2.62 8.10
N GLU A 100 -5.97 2.99 9.08
CA GLU A 100 -6.44 3.56 10.36
C GLU A 100 -7.09 4.95 10.20
N ILE A 101 -6.74 5.68 9.14
CA ILE A 101 -7.24 7.03 8.87
C ILE A 101 -8.48 6.98 7.97
N VAL A 102 -8.56 5.99 7.09
CA VAL A 102 -9.61 5.88 6.07
C VAL A 102 -10.18 4.46 6.00
N PRO A 103 -11.02 4.08 6.97
CA PRO A 103 -11.55 2.71 7.04
C PRO A 103 -12.46 2.36 5.83
N ASP A 104 -13.05 3.36 5.16
CA ASP A 104 -14.06 3.16 4.10
C ASP A 104 -13.59 3.54 2.68
N THR A 105 -12.30 3.81 2.45
CA THR A 105 -11.84 3.98 1.06
C THR A 105 -11.74 2.63 0.36
N PRO A 106 -12.44 2.43 -0.77
CA PRO A 106 -12.28 1.23 -1.58
C PRO A 106 -10.82 1.11 -2.00
N GLN A 107 -10.12 0.13 -1.42
CA GLN A 107 -8.89 -0.50 -1.88
C GLN A 107 -7.92 0.43 -2.63
N MET A 108 -7.24 1.35 -1.93
CA MET A 108 -6.13 2.15 -2.48
C MET A 108 -4.85 1.31 -2.81
N GLY A 109 -5.00 0.08 -3.30
CA GLY A 109 -3.86 -0.69 -3.78
C GLY A 109 -4.02 -2.20 -3.88
N LEU A 110 -5.20 -2.79 -3.62
CA LEU A 110 -5.36 -4.25 -3.55
C LEU A 110 -6.36 -4.85 -4.57
N THR A 111 -6.93 -4.04 -5.44
CA THR A 111 -7.77 -4.46 -6.59
C THR A 111 -7.19 -4.01 -7.92
#